data_AF-A0A7R9M316-F1
#
_entry.id   AF-A0A7R9M316-F1
#
_cell.length_a   1.000
_cell.length_b   1.000
_cell.length_c   1.000
_cell.angle_alpha   90.00
_cell.angle_beta   90.00
_cell.angle_gamma   90.00
#
_symmetry.space_group_name_H-M   'P 1'
#
loop_
_entity.id
_entity.type
_entity.pdbx_description
1 polymer ?
#
loop_
_entity_poly.entity_id
_entity_poly.type
_entity_poly.pdbx_seq_one_letter_code
_entity_poly.pdbx_strand_id
1 'polypeptide(L)'
;MDTQNKIIEFQSDRIEELEEALRESVRITAHKEYEMEGKDLCLQRAEQQVEKLMSDMRAMNKVANATCTNCPQLKVYLDQIEGRLKKLLVERNQHLNEMFDMKLEGLSAAISEKDAHLAQLEMCGIRNADNAREADRLRAQKTILVDRLKLENENRVKLLYDTKEILMEIQRTTPTNNTSHNNSHNKSNHRTREQHKISL
;
A
#
# COMPACT_ATOMS: atom_id res chain seq x y z
N MET A 1 79.55 53.00 11.80
CA MET A 1 79.62 52.61 10.38
C MET A 1 79.34 51.10 10.23
N ASP A 2 80.00 50.24 11.00
CA ASP A 2 79.86 48.76 10.86
C ASP A 2 78.49 48.17 11.19
N THR A 3 77.74 48.74 12.14
CA THR A 3 76.42 48.22 12.52
C THR A 3 75.36 48.49 11.46
N GLN A 4 75.43 49.65 10.78
CA GLN A 4 74.49 50.02 9.73
C GLN A 4 74.64 49.13 8.50
N ASN A 5 75.88 48.82 8.11
CA ASN A 5 76.15 47.94 6.97
C ASN A 5 75.70 46.50 7.21
N LYS A 6 75.89 45.96 8.43
CA LYS A 6 75.38 44.62 8.79
C LYS A 6 73.85 44.54 8.77
N ILE A 7 73.16 45.62 9.15
CA ILE A 7 71.70 45.69 9.08
C ILE A 7 71.24 45.71 7.62
N ILE A 8 71.93 46.45 6.75
CA ILE A 8 71.61 46.53 5.32
C ILE A 8 71.84 45.17 4.64
N GLU A 9 72.95 44.50 4.95
CA GLU A 9 73.27 43.16 4.42
C GLU A 9 72.21 42.12 4.86
N PHE A 10 71.86 42.09 6.15
CA PHE A 10 70.79 41.22 6.65
C PHE A 10 69.42 41.52 6.00
N GLN A 11 69.13 42.80 5.73
CA GLN A 11 67.90 43.19 5.03
C GLN A 11 67.93 42.74 3.58
N SER A 12 69.07 42.83 2.89
CA SER A 12 69.23 42.34 1.52
C SER A 12 69.06 40.82 1.42
N ASP A 13 69.71 40.05 2.31
CA ASP A 13 69.58 38.57 2.34
C ASP A 13 68.12 38.16 2.58
N ARG A 14 67.44 38.84 3.51
CA ARG A 14 66.02 38.59 3.79
C ARG A 14 65.13 38.97 2.61
N ILE A 15 65.46 40.02 1.86
CA ILE A 15 64.73 40.40 0.65
C ILE A 15 64.91 39.33 -0.43
N GLU A 16 66.14 38.84 -0.64
CA GLU A 16 66.43 37.78 -1.61
C GLU A 16 65.68 36.48 -1.27
N GLU A 17 65.67 36.06 0.00
CA GLU A 17 64.92 34.88 0.45
C GLU A 17 63.40 35.04 0.23
N LEU A 18 62.85 36.23 0.50
CA LEU A 18 61.43 36.53 0.26
C LEU A 18 61.08 36.58 -1.23
N GLU A 19 61.98 37.10 -2.06
CA GLU A 19 61.80 37.11 -3.51
C GLU A 19 61.83 35.68 -4.08
N GLU A 20 62.73 34.83 -3.62
CA GLU A 20 62.79 33.43 -4.04
C GLU A 20 61.56 32.65 -3.57
N ALA A 21 61.13 32.85 -2.32
CA ALA A 21 59.88 32.27 -1.80
C ALA A 21 58.66 32.76 -2.60
N LEU A 22 58.62 34.03 -3.01
CA LEU A 22 57.56 34.58 -3.85
C LEU A 22 57.56 33.94 -5.24
N ARG A 23 58.72 33.83 -5.90
CA ARG A 23 58.86 33.16 -7.21
C ARG A 23 58.35 31.72 -7.15
N GLU A 24 58.71 30.99 -6.10
CA GLU A 24 58.23 29.62 -5.92
C GLU A 24 56.73 29.57 -5.63
N SER A 25 56.20 30.47 -4.80
CA SER A 25 54.76 30.54 -4.53
C SER A 25 53.93 30.83 -5.79
N VAL A 26 54.43 31.71 -6.68
CA VAL A 26 53.80 32.02 -7.97
C VAL A 26 53.86 30.82 -8.90
N ARG A 27 55.01 30.13 -8.97
CA ARG A 27 55.18 28.91 -9.78
C ARG A 27 54.23 27.81 -9.34
N ILE A 28 54.13 27.56 -8.04
CA ILE A 28 53.20 26.58 -7.45
C ILE A 28 51.75 26.96 -7.76
N THR A 29 51.39 28.24 -7.64
CA THR A 29 50.03 28.71 -7.91
C THR A 29 49.67 28.51 -9.38
N ALA A 30 50.53 28.92 -10.31
CA ALA A 30 50.31 28.72 -11.75
C ALA A 30 50.18 27.24 -12.12
N HIS A 31 50.99 26.36 -11.52
CA HIS A 31 50.88 24.92 -11.76
C HIS A 31 49.57 24.35 -11.23
N LYS A 32 49.14 24.74 -10.02
CA LYS A 32 47.87 24.32 -9.45
C LYS A 32 46.68 24.80 -10.27
N GLU A 33 46.68 26.05 -10.73
CA GLU A 33 45.62 26.60 -11.57
C GLU A 33 45.49 25.82 -12.87
N TYR A 34 46.61 25.51 -13.54
CA TYR A 34 46.62 24.67 -14.74
C TYR A 34 46.04 23.27 -14.49
N GLU A 35 46.42 22.61 -13.39
CA GLU A 35 45.86 21.31 -13.02
C GLU A 35 44.37 21.37 -12.65
N MET A 36 43.94 22.46 -12.01
CA MET A 36 42.53 22.69 -11.66
C MET A 36 41.67 22.88 -12.91
N GLU A 37 42.12 23.68 -13.88
CA GLU A 37 41.43 23.82 -15.19
C GLU A 37 41.29 22.47 -15.90
N GLY A 38 42.34 21.63 -15.86
CA GLY A 38 42.29 20.28 -16.42
C GLY A 38 41.25 19.38 -15.75
N LYS A 39 41.12 19.47 -14.42
CA LYS A 39 40.08 18.74 -13.66
C LYS A 39 38.69 19.27 -13.95
N ASP A 40 38.51 20.58 -14.04
CA ASP A 40 37.23 21.21 -14.32
C ASP A 40 36.70 20.81 -15.71
N LEU A 41 37.56 20.75 -16.72
CA LEU A 41 37.20 20.24 -18.05
C LEU A 41 36.81 18.76 -18.03
N CYS A 42 37.49 17.95 -17.21
CA CYS A 42 37.16 16.53 -17.05
C CYS A 42 35.80 16.35 -16.37
N LEU A 43 35.54 17.11 -15.30
CA LEU A 43 34.26 17.12 -14.59
C LEU A 43 33.13 17.56 -15.52
N GLN A 44 33.31 18.66 -16.25
CA GLN A 44 32.30 19.16 -17.19
C GLN A 44 31.97 18.12 -18.28
N ARG A 45 32.98 17.42 -18.80
CA ARG A 45 32.77 16.33 -19.77
C ARG A 45 32.02 15.15 -19.15
N ALA A 46 32.36 14.78 -17.91
CA ALA A 46 31.69 13.71 -17.19
C ALA A 46 30.22 14.07 -16.90
N GLU A 47 29.94 15.29 -16.48
CA GLU A 47 28.59 15.80 -16.25
C GLU A 47 27.75 15.77 -17.53
N GLN A 48 28.28 16.26 -18.65
CA GLN A 48 27.61 16.19 -19.95
C GLN A 48 27.32 14.74 -20.37
N GLN A 49 28.26 13.83 -20.11
CA GLN A 49 28.08 12.42 -20.43
C GLN A 49 27.02 11.76 -19.54
N VAL A 50 26.98 12.08 -18.24
CA VAL A 50 25.95 11.63 -17.31
C VAL A 50 24.58 12.15 -17.73
N GLU A 51 24.46 13.44 -18.06
CA GLU A 51 23.21 14.03 -18.50
C GLU A 51 22.67 13.36 -19.76
N LYS A 52 23.55 13.13 -20.74
CA LYS A 52 23.21 12.41 -21.98
C LYS A 52 22.72 10.99 -21.67
N LEU A 53 23.46 10.23 -20.86
CA LEU A 53 23.08 8.87 -20.48
C LEU A 53 21.74 8.84 -19.72
N MET A 54 21.49 9.80 -18.83
CA MET A 54 20.21 9.92 -18.13
C MET A 54 19.06 10.27 -19.08
N SER A 55 19.31 11.09 -20.11
CA SER A 55 18.34 11.37 -21.17
C SER A 55 18.03 10.12 -21.99
N ASP A 56 19.07 9.41 -22.44
CA ASP A 56 18.95 8.17 -23.23
C ASP A 56 18.21 7.08 -22.43
N MET A 57 18.52 6.93 -21.14
CA MET A 57 17.83 5.99 -20.25
C MET A 57 16.34 6.33 -20.10
N ARG A 58 15.99 7.61 -19.95
CA ARG A 58 14.59 8.07 -19.89
C ARG A 58 13.85 7.79 -21.20
N ALA A 59 14.50 8.03 -22.34
CA ALA A 59 13.94 7.72 -23.65
C ALA A 59 13.71 6.21 -23.83
N MET A 60 14.70 5.38 -23.48
CA MET A 60 14.59 3.92 -23.54
C MET A 60 13.49 3.37 -22.63
N ASN A 61 13.34 3.92 -21.41
CA ASN A 61 12.27 3.52 -20.51
C ASN A 61 10.88 3.87 -21.07
N LYS A 62 10.74 5.08 -21.65
CA LYS A 62 9.51 5.50 -22.32
C LYS A 62 9.18 4.59 -23.51
N VAL A 63 10.17 4.25 -24.33
CA VAL A 63 10.01 3.30 -25.44
C VAL A 63 9.63 1.92 -24.93
N ALA A 64 10.30 1.38 -23.91
CA ALA A 64 9.98 0.08 -23.33
C ALA A 64 8.56 0.00 -22.76
N ASN A 65 8.09 1.05 -22.09
CA ASN A 65 6.72 1.13 -21.60
C ASN A 65 5.69 1.28 -22.73
N ALA A 66 6.05 1.97 -23.81
CA ALA A 66 5.20 2.14 -24.99
C ALA A 66 5.16 0.88 -25.89
N THR A 67 6.26 0.13 -25.97
CA THR A 67 6.38 -1.10 -26.76
C THR A 67 5.85 -2.32 -26.02
N CYS A 68 5.77 -2.29 -24.68
CA CYS A 68 4.98 -3.24 -23.93
C CYS A 68 3.48 -2.93 -24.10
N THR A 69 2.94 -3.26 -25.27
CA THR A 69 1.53 -3.10 -25.65
C THR A 69 0.56 -3.67 -24.61
N ASN A 70 0.97 -4.75 -23.96
CA ASN A 70 0.16 -5.45 -22.98
C ASN A 70 0.39 -4.98 -21.54
N CYS A 71 1.43 -4.19 -21.22
CA CYS A 71 1.69 -3.78 -19.83
C CYS A 71 0.56 -2.91 -19.25
N PRO A 72 0.07 -1.86 -19.95
CA PRO A 72 -1.07 -1.07 -19.47
C PRO A 72 -2.36 -1.89 -19.37
N GLN A 73 -2.61 -2.77 -20.35
CA GLN A 73 -3.79 -3.63 -20.38
C GLN A 73 -3.76 -4.68 -19.26
N LEU A 74 -2.61 -5.28 -19.01
CA LEU A 74 -2.40 -6.26 -17.95
C LEU A 74 -2.50 -5.61 -16.57
N LYS A 75 -2.05 -4.36 -16.41
CA LYS A 75 -2.24 -3.59 -15.17
C LYS A 75 -3.73 -3.36 -14.90
N VAL A 76 -4.49 -2.89 -15.89
CA VAL A 76 -5.94 -2.70 -15.76
C VAL A 76 -6.65 -4.03 -15.45
N TYR A 77 -6.24 -5.12 -16.11
CA TYR A 77 -6.79 -6.45 -15.84
C TYR A 77 -6.45 -6.93 -14.43
N LEU A 78 -5.22 -6.70 -13.95
CA LEU A 78 -4.81 -7.01 -12.59
C LEU A 78 -5.65 -6.23 -11.57
N ASP A 79 -5.81 -4.91 -11.76
CA ASP A 79 -6.64 -4.06 -10.90
C ASP A 79 -8.10 -4.56 -10.86
N GLN A 80 -8.64 -5.02 -12.00
CA GLN A 80 -9.99 -5.62 -12.07
C GLN A 80 -10.09 -6.93 -11.30
N ILE A 81 -9.09 -7.82 -11.41
CA ILE A 81 -9.04 -9.09 -10.69
C ILE A 81 -8.88 -8.87 -9.19
N GLU A 82 -8.00 -7.95 -8.77
CA GLU A 82 -7.85 -7.55 -7.37
C GLU A 82 -9.15 -6.96 -6.81
N GLY A 83 -9.82 -6.09 -7.58
CA GLY A 83 -11.13 -5.55 -7.22
C GLY A 83 -12.20 -6.62 -7.07
N ARG A 84 -12.24 -7.61 -7.97
CA ARG A 84 -13.16 -8.75 -7.90
C ARG A 84 -12.85 -9.64 -6.70
N LEU A 85 -11.57 -9.92 -6.44
CA LEU A 85 -11.13 -10.69 -5.28
C LEU A 85 -11.57 -10.03 -3.98
N LYS A 86 -11.38 -8.71 -3.85
CA LYS A 86 -11.83 -7.95 -2.68
C LYS A 86 -13.34 -8.04 -2.46
N LYS A 87 -14.15 -7.92 -3.54
CA LYS A 87 -15.61 -8.11 -3.45
C LYS A 87 -15.98 -9.51 -2.98
N LEU A 88 -15.41 -10.54 -3.59
CA LEU A 88 -15.66 -11.94 -3.21
C LEU A 88 -15.27 -12.23 -1.76
N LEU A 89 -14.19 -11.63 -1.26
CA LEU A 89 -13.78 -11.76 0.14
C LEU A 89 -14.80 -11.14 1.11
N VAL A 90 -15.34 -9.96 0.78
CA VAL A 90 -16.40 -9.31 1.56
C VAL A 90 -17.69 -10.13 1.53
N GLU A 91 -18.12 -10.57 0.35
CA GLU A 91 -19.31 -11.43 0.18
C GLU A 91 -19.17 -12.74 0.95
N ARG A 92 -18.01 -13.40 0.86
CA ARG A 92 -17.72 -14.63 1.62
C ARG A 92 -17.78 -14.39 3.13
N ASN A 93 -17.28 -13.25 3.62
CA ASN A 93 -17.36 -12.91 5.04
C ASN A 93 -18.81 -12.69 5.48
N GLN A 94 -19.58 -11.94 4.68
CA GLN A 94 -20.99 -11.70 4.91
C GLN A 94 -21.79 -13.01 4.97
N HIS A 95 -21.63 -13.88 3.97
CA HIS A 95 -22.31 -15.18 3.95
C HIS A 95 -21.94 -16.06 5.15
N LEU A 96 -20.69 -16.04 5.60
CA LEU A 96 -20.29 -16.77 6.80
C LEU A 96 -21.00 -16.24 8.06
N ASN A 97 -21.12 -14.91 8.22
CA ASN A 97 -21.87 -14.33 9.33
C ASN A 97 -23.33 -14.75 9.29
N GLU A 98 -23.99 -14.62 8.14
CA GLU A 98 -25.39 -15.01 7.95
C GLU A 98 -25.61 -16.51 8.23
N MET A 99 -24.71 -17.37 7.76
CA MET A 99 -24.77 -18.81 8.06
C MET A 99 -24.65 -19.11 9.55
N PHE A 100 -23.79 -18.39 10.27
CA PHE A 100 -23.69 -18.55 11.72
C PHE A 100 -24.94 -18.05 12.43
N ASP A 101 -25.48 -16.90 12.03
CA ASP A 101 -26.69 -16.33 12.63
C ASP A 101 -27.88 -17.28 12.43
N MET A 102 -28.10 -17.78 11.21
CA MET A 102 -29.13 -18.79 10.93
C MET A 102 -28.96 -20.05 11.78
N LYS A 103 -27.72 -20.50 11.99
CA LYS A 103 -27.44 -21.70 12.80
C LYS A 103 -27.74 -21.47 14.27
N LEU A 104 -27.33 -20.32 14.82
CA LEU A 104 -27.59 -19.96 16.22
C LEU A 104 -29.08 -19.72 16.46
N GLU A 105 -29.76 -19.06 15.53
CA GLU A 105 -31.21 -18.85 15.57
C GLU A 105 -31.95 -20.19 15.52
N GLY A 106 -31.57 -21.11 14.64
CA GLY A 106 -32.17 -22.45 14.57
C GLY A 106 -31.99 -23.26 15.87
N LEU A 107 -30.80 -23.21 16.49
CA LEU A 107 -30.55 -23.85 17.78
C LEU A 107 -31.36 -23.19 18.91
N SER A 108 -31.43 -21.86 18.93
CA SER A 108 -32.22 -21.11 19.92
C SER A 108 -33.72 -21.39 19.78
N ALA A 109 -34.23 -21.48 18.56
CA ALA A 109 -35.61 -21.84 18.26
C ALA A 109 -35.93 -23.26 18.73
N ALA A 110 -35.05 -24.23 18.46
CA ALA A 110 -35.21 -25.60 18.93
C ALA A 110 -35.20 -25.70 20.47
N ILE A 111 -34.36 -24.92 21.16
CA ILE A 111 -34.38 -24.83 22.63
C ILE A 111 -35.71 -24.24 23.12
N SER A 112 -36.15 -23.15 22.49
CA SER A 112 -37.42 -22.48 22.82
C SER A 112 -38.62 -23.41 22.60
N GLU A 113 -38.59 -24.25 21.57
CA GLU A 113 -39.57 -25.31 21.35
C GLU A 113 -39.57 -26.32 22.51
N LYS A 114 -38.40 -26.81 22.93
CA LYS A 114 -38.32 -27.72 24.11
C LYS A 114 -38.87 -27.07 25.38
N ASP A 115 -38.62 -25.79 25.58
CA ASP A 115 -39.15 -25.03 26.72
C ASP A 115 -40.67 -24.87 26.66
N ALA A 116 -41.23 -24.60 25.48
CA ALA A 116 -42.68 -24.55 25.30
C ALA A 116 -43.34 -25.91 25.60
N HIS A 117 -42.73 -27.01 25.15
CA HIS A 117 -43.23 -28.37 25.43
C HIS A 117 -43.15 -28.72 26.92
N LEU A 118 -42.05 -28.35 27.59
CA LEU A 118 -41.91 -28.54 29.04
C LEU A 118 -42.97 -27.74 29.81
N ALA A 119 -43.15 -26.46 29.47
CA ALA A 119 -44.18 -25.63 30.08
C ALA A 119 -45.59 -26.22 29.88
N GLN A 120 -45.88 -26.76 28.69
CA GLN A 120 -47.15 -27.43 28.44
C GLN A 120 -47.36 -28.65 29.37
N LEU A 121 -46.34 -29.50 29.53
CA LEU A 121 -46.41 -30.66 30.43
C LEU A 121 -46.57 -30.25 31.90
N GLU A 122 -45.92 -29.17 32.31
CA GLU A 122 -46.04 -28.61 33.65
C GLU A 122 -47.45 -28.07 33.92
N MET A 123 -48.05 -27.38 32.94
CA MET A 123 -49.41 -26.85 33.03
C MET A 123 -50.50 -27.94 33.02
N CYS A 124 -50.33 -28.99 32.20
CA CYS A 124 -51.24 -30.14 32.20
C CYS A 124 -51.11 -31.01 33.48
N GLY A 125 -50.00 -30.84 34.21
CA GLY A 125 -49.62 -31.63 35.36
C GLY A 125 -48.93 -32.94 34.96
N ILE A 126 -47.79 -33.21 35.57
CA ILE A 126 -47.08 -34.48 35.44
C ILE A 126 -47.77 -35.51 36.33
N ARG A 127 -48.87 -36.06 35.82
CA ARG A 127 -49.78 -36.93 36.57
C ARG A 127 -49.47 -38.42 36.43
N ASN A 128 -48.72 -38.79 35.39
CA ASN A 128 -48.48 -40.18 35.00
C ASN A 128 -46.98 -40.41 34.77
N ALA A 129 -46.51 -41.65 34.95
CA ALA A 129 -45.12 -42.04 34.74
C ALA A 129 -44.62 -41.75 33.31
N ASP A 130 -45.50 -41.79 32.30
CA ASP A 130 -45.17 -41.46 30.93
C ASP A 130 -44.86 -39.97 30.74
N ASN A 131 -45.67 -39.08 31.35
CA ASN A 131 -45.43 -37.63 31.30
C ASN A 131 -44.14 -37.25 32.03
N ALA A 132 -43.81 -37.95 33.12
CA ALA A 132 -42.57 -37.74 33.86
C ALA A 132 -41.35 -38.13 32.99
N ARG A 133 -41.42 -39.30 32.34
CA ARG A 133 -40.37 -39.76 31.41
C ARG A 133 -40.21 -38.83 30.21
N GLU A 134 -41.30 -38.30 29.66
CA GLU A 134 -41.24 -37.35 28.56
C GLU A 134 -40.62 -36.01 28.98
N ALA A 135 -40.95 -35.50 30.17
CA ALA A 135 -40.34 -34.28 30.70
C ALA A 135 -38.82 -34.46 30.90
N ASP A 136 -38.38 -35.61 31.44
CA ASP A 136 -36.95 -35.90 31.60
C ASP A 136 -36.23 -36.04 30.25
N ARG A 137 -36.88 -36.65 29.25
CA ARG A 137 -36.37 -36.71 27.87
C ARG A 137 -36.19 -35.32 27.27
N LEU A 138 -37.18 -34.45 27.42
CA LEU A 138 -37.14 -33.07 26.90
C LEU A 138 -36.04 -32.25 27.59
N ARG A 139 -35.86 -32.40 28.92
CA ARG A 139 -34.76 -31.77 29.65
C ARG A 139 -33.40 -32.24 29.16
N ALA A 140 -33.22 -33.54 28.96
CA ALA A 140 -31.96 -34.09 28.42
C ALA A 140 -31.67 -33.56 27.00
N GLN A 141 -32.68 -33.55 26.12
CA GLN A 141 -32.56 -32.99 24.77
C GLN A 141 -32.22 -31.49 24.80
N LYS A 142 -32.87 -30.71 25.68
CA LYS A 142 -32.57 -29.29 25.88
C LYS A 142 -31.10 -29.08 26.29
N THR A 143 -30.60 -29.84 27.26
CA THR A 143 -29.20 -29.74 27.70
C THR A 143 -28.23 -29.96 26.53
N ILE A 144 -28.47 -30.99 25.71
CA ILE A 144 -27.65 -31.26 24.52
C ILE A 144 -27.69 -30.08 23.53
N LEU A 145 -28.86 -29.49 23.29
CA LEU A 145 -29.01 -28.34 22.40
C LEU A 145 -28.32 -27.08 22.95
N VAL A 146 -28.39 -26.84 24.26
CA VAL A 146 -27.70 -25.72 24.92
C VAL A 146 -26.19 -25.87 24.83
N ASP A 147 -25.67 -27.08 25.08
CA ASP A 147 -24.23 -27.33 24.97
C ASP A 147 -23.77 -27.21 23.51
N ARG A 148 -24.59 -27.64 22.54
CA ARG A 148 -24.32 -27.41 21.13
C ARG A 148 -24.29 -25.92 20.79
N LEU A 149 -25.24 -25.13 21.29
CA LEU A 149 -25.30 -23.68 21.08
C LEU A 149 -24.03 -22.98 21.61
N LYS A 150 -23.56 -23.35 22.80
CA LYS A 150 -22.32 -22.81 23.38
C LYS A 150 -21.11 -23.12 22.49
N LEU A 151 -20.96 -24.38 22.09
CA LEU A 151 -19.86 -24.82 21.22
C LEU A 151 -19.86 -24.07 19.88
N GLU A 152 -21.02 -23.90 19.26
CA GLU A 152 -21.13 -23.17 17.99
C GLU A 152 -20.81 -21.68 18.14
N ASN A 153 -21.17 -21.07 19.28
CA ASN A 153 -20.82 -19.69 19.55
C ASN A 153 -19.30 -19.51 19.74
N GLU A 154 -18.64 -20.43 20.44
CA GLU A 154 -17.17 -20.45 20.55
C GLU A 154 -16.49 -20.62 19.19
N ASN A 155 -16.97 -21.56 18.37
CA ASN A 155 -16.46 -21.77 17.01
C ASN A 155 -16.62 -20.53 16.12
N ARG A 156 -17.75 -19.81 16.23
CA ARG A 156 -17.98 -18.55 15.51
C ARG A 156 -16.94 -17.52 15.86
N VAL A 157 -16.71 -17.27 17.15
CA VAL A 157 -15.74 -16.27 17.61
C VAL A 157 -14.34 -16.58 17.07
N LYS A 158 -13.92 -17.85 17.15
CA LYS A 158 -12.61 -18.29 16.63
C LYS A 158 -12.50 -18.06 15.12
N LEU A 159 -13.48 -18.51 14.33
CA LEU A 159 -13.41 -18.40 12.87
C LEU A 159 -13.47 -16.95 12.37
N LEU A 160 -14.20 -16.08 13.06
CA LEU A 160 -14.25 -14.65 12.75
C LEU A 160 -12.91 -13.96 13.04
N TYR A 161 -12.24 -14.36 14.11
CA TYR A 161 -10.88 -13.89 14.41
C TYR A 161 -9.90 -14.31 13.32
N ASP A 162 -9.84 -15.60 12.99
CA ASP A 162 -8.95 -16.16 11.97
C ASP A 162 -9.19 -15.50 10.59
N THR A 163 -10.47 -15.28 10.24
CA THR A 163 -10.82 -14.62 8.97
C THR A 163 -10.37 -13.15 8.94
N LYS A 164 -10.50 -12.43 10.07
CA LYS A 164 -10.06 -11.02 10.16
C LYS A 164 -8.54 -10.90 10.03
N GLU A 165 -7.79 -11.83 10.62
CA GLU A 165 -6.33 -11.85 10.53
C GLU A 165 -5.86 -12.07 9.08
N ILE A 166 -6.47 -13.00 8.36
CA ILE A 166 -6.20 -13.23 6.93
C ILE A 166 -6.50 -11.98 6.09
N LEU A 167 -7.62 -11.30 6.34
CA LEU A 167 -7.96 -10.07 5.61
C LEU A 167 -6.95 -8.95 5.87
N MET A 168 -6.48 -8.80 7.10
CA MET A 168 -5.43 -7.83 7.43
C MET A 168 -4.12 -8.13 6.70
N GLU A 169 -3.73 -9.40 6.60
CA GLU A 169 -2.51 -9.80 5.90
C GLU A 169 -2.58 -9.54 4.39
N ILE A 170 -3.73 -9.82 3.77
CA ILE A 170 -3.98 -9.48 2.36
C ILE A 170 -3.83 -7.96 2.13
N GLN A 171 -4.28 -7.15 3.09
CA GLN A 171 -4.22 -5.70 2.98
C GLN A 171 -2.80 -5.13 3.17
N ARG A 172 -1.91 -5.84 3.87
CA ARG A 172 -0.48 -5.47 3.99
C ARG A 172 0.32 -5.80 2.73
N THR A 173 -0.08 -6.83 2.00
CA THR A 173 0.64 -7.33 0.82
C THR A 173 0.22 -6.66 -0.49
N THR A 174 -0.91 -5.95 -0.53
CA THR A 174 -1.31 -5.13 -1.69
C THR A 174 -0.56 -3.78 -1.69
N PRO A 175 0.29 -3.48 -2.68
CA PRO A 175 0.88 -2.16 -2.82
C PRO A 175 -0.20 -1.18 -3.29
N THR A 176 -0.53 -0.18 -2.48
CA THR A 176 -1.46 0.88 -2.85
C THR A 176 -0.83 1.78 -3.92
N ASN A 177 -0.96 1.43 -5.20
CA ASN A 177 -0.68 2.34 -6.30
C ASN A 177 -1.84 3.34 -6.45
N ASN A 178 -1.91 4.29 -5.53
CA ASN A 178 -2.75 5.48 -5.67
C ASN A 178 -2.14 6.38 -6.75
N THR A 179 -2.39 6.08 -8.02
CA THR A 179 -2.24 7.07 -9.09
C THR A 179 -3.63 7.49 -9.54
N SER A 180 -4.17 8.47 -8.83
CA SER A 180 -5.36 9.21 -9.25
C SER A 180 -5.03 9.94 -10.54
N HIS A 181 -5.41 9.39 -11.68
CA HIS A 181 -5.44 10.11 -12.95
C HIS A 181 -6.85 10.64 -13.16
N ASN A 182 -7.01 11.93 -12.83
CA ASN A 182 -8.16 12.74 -13.19
C ASN A 182 -8.28 12.82 -14.72
N ASN A 183 -9.14 11.99 -15.31
CA ASN A 183 -9.56 12.18 -16.70
C ASN A 183 -10.71 13.19 -16.75
N SER A 184 -10.35 14.45 -16.97
CA SER A 184 -11.26 15.52 -17.34
C SER A 184 -11.97 15.16 -18.65
N HIS A 185 -13.27 14.88 -18.57
CA HIS A 185 -14.13 14.69 -19.73
C HIS A 185 -14.30 16.02 -20.47
N ASN A 186 -13.64 16.14 -21.62
CA ASN A 186 -13.89 17.22 -22.56
C ASN A 186 -15.23 16.93 -23.29
N LYS A 187 -16.33 17.48 -22.77
CA LYS A 187 -17.61 17.54 -23.52
C LYS A 187 -17.49 18.65 -24.56
N SER A 188 -17.21 18.28 -25.80
CA SER A 188 -17.38 19.14 -26.96
C SER A 188 -18.86 19.47 -27.13
N ASN A 189 -19.20 20.72 -26.82
CA ASN A 189 -20.45 21.36 -27.20
C ASN A 189 -20.56 21.39 -28.73
N HIS A 190 -21.50 20.65 -29.31
CA HIS A 190 -22.00 20.92 -30.65
C HIS A 190 -23.43 21.45 -30.52
N ARG A 191 -23.56 22.79 -30.48
CA ARG A 191 -24.80 23.48 -30.82
C ARG A 191 -24.59 24.25 -32.12
N THR A 192 -25.73 24.41 -32.80
CA THR A 192 -26.04 25.27 -33.95
C THR A 192 -25.45 24.88 -35.29
N ARG A 193 -26.33 24.39 -36.18
CA ARG A 193 -26.74 25.19 -37.34
C ARG A 193 -28.11 24.73 -37.85
N GLU A 194 -29.13 25.53 -37.52
CA GLU A 194 -30.36 25.63 -38.31
C GLU A 194 -29.98 25.98 -39.76
N GLN A 195 -30.51 25.25 -40.74
CA GLN A 195 -30.90 25.84 -42.00
C GLN A 195 -32.22 25.21 -42.46
N HIS A 196 -33.26 26.04 -42.44
CA HIS A 196 -34.49 25.89 -43.19
C HIS A 196 -34.20 25.52 -44.65
N LYS A 197 -35.03 24.63 -45.22
CA LYS A 197 -35.52 24.77 -46.59
C LYS A 197 -36.95 24.23 -46.68
N ILE A 198 -37.87 25.17 -46.78
CA ILE A 198 -39.26 25.04 -47.21
C ILE A 198 -39.30 25.36 -48.71
N SER A 199 -40.10 24.59 -49.47
CA SER A 199 -40.65 24.84 -50.84
C SER A 199 -39.64 25.04 -52.00
N LEU A 200 -39.83 24.53 -53.21
CA LEU A 200 -41.02 24.19 -54.02
C LEU A 200 -40.90 22.78 -54.63
#